data_AF-A0A0J9BQ54-F1
#
_entry.id   AF-A0A0J9BQ54-F1
#
_cell.length_a   1.000
_cell.length_b   1.000
_cell.length_c   1.000
_cell.angle_alpha   90.00
_cell.angle_beta   90.00
_cell.angle_gamma   90.00
#
_symmetry.space_group_name_H-M   'P 1'
#
loop_
_entity.id
_entity.type
_entity.pdbx_description
1 polymer ?
#
loop_
_entity_poly.entity_id
_entity_poly.type
_entity_poly.pdbx_seq_one_letter_code
_entity_poly.pdbx_strand_id
1 'polypeptide(L)'
;MDTILKEYTLGDMTARYLLDEDQHAGLELYPTHMPVPAYRKKKAKLDGMVQLKLAGDVYNGAYAPGNTLRNGGSVDQLHYKSQETVEERDGLTIITHLRDDRGCGIRHFLHWEQGMPWVRMWNELTNESRETILLEMISSFSLTGISPYLEGDCHDQIQVHRLMSRWSQEGTLLTQSMEELQLDTSWNMESVRCERFGQVGSLPVNHYFPFLAMEDKKNHVFWGVQLAHGASWQMEVYRIDENIAVSGGLADREFGHWMKQVGPGGHFTTPES
;
A
#
# COMPACT_ATOMS: atom_id res chain seq x y z
N MET A 1 5.51 -6.30 19.71
CA MET A 1 4.79 -7.37 18.95
C MET A 1 3.48 -6.79 18.50
N ASP A 2 3.17 -6.91 17.21
CA ASP A 2 1.96 -6.33 16.65
C ASP A 2 0.71 -7.03 17.21
N THR A 3 -0.32 -6.24 17.50
CA THR A 3 -1.60 -6.72 18.04
C THR A 3 -2.65 -6.71 16.93
N ILE A 4 -3.43 -7.79 16.84
CA ILE A 4 -4.59 -7.83 15.94
C ILE A 4 -5.66 -6.90 16.51
N LEU A 5 -5.95 -5.82 15.78
CA LEU A 5 -7.05 -4.92 16.10
C LEU A 5 -8.38 -5.59 15.80
N LYS A 6 -8.56 -6.05 14.55
CA LYS A 6 -9.79 -6.69 14.09
C LYS A 6 -9.58 -7.42 12.77
N GLU A 7 -10.42 -8.43 12.53
CA GLU A 7 -10.50 -9.14 11.26
C GLU A 7 -11.91 -9.05 10.70
N TYR A 8 -12.02 -8.97 9.37
CA TYR A 8 -13.27 -8.96 8.64
C TYR A 8 -13.21 -9.99 7.52
N THR A 9 -14.21 -10.87 7.45
CA THR A 9 -14.39 -11.79 6.33
C THR A 9 -15.18 -11.09 5.23
N LEU A 10 -14.58 -10.99 4.05
CA LEU A 10 -15.06 -10.28 2.87
C LEU A 10 -15.10 -11.27 1.70
N GLY A 11 -16.12 -12.14 1.70
CA GLY A 11 -16.21 -13.25 0.74
C GLY A 11 -15.21 -14.35 1.04
N ASP A 12 -14.30 -14.60 0.11
CA ASP A 12 -13.19 -15.56 0.25
C ASP A 12 -11.88 -14.92 0.74
N MET A 13 -11.92 -13.62 1.06
CA MET A 13 -10.81 -12.86 1.62
C MET A 13 -11.05 -12.51 3.09
N THR A 14 -9.98 -12.41 3.86
CA THR A 14 -9.98 -11.83 5.20
C THR A 14 -9.07 -10.62 5.22
N ALA A 15 -9.62 -9.49 5.64
CA ALA A 15 -8.88 -8.26 5.93
C ALA A 15 -8.54 -8.23 7.43
N ARG A 16 -7.25 -8.23 7.76
CA ARG A 16 -6.74 -8.13 9.13
C ARG A 16 -6.07 -6.79 9.34
N TYR A 17 -6.57 -6.05 10.33
CA TYR A 17 -5.98 -4.81 10.80
C TYR A 17 -5.07 -5.11 12.00
N LEU A 18 -3.88 -4.55 11.96
CA LEU A 18 -2.83 -4.71 12.98
C LEU A 18 -2.45 -3.34 13.53
N LEU A 19 -2.05 -3.31 14.79
CA LEU A 19 -1.42 -2.16 15.42
C LEU A 19 -0.07 -2.57 15.98
N ASP A 20 0.96 -1.75 15.74
CA ASP A 20 2.24 -1.89 16.44
C ASP A 20 2.18 -1.23 17.83
N GLU A 21 3.33 -1.22 18.53
CA GLU A 21 3.44 -0.65 19.88
C GLU A 21 3.23 0.87 19.91
N ASP A 22 3.51 1.54 18.79
CA ASP A 22 3.39 2.99 18.63
C ASP A 22 2.01 3.41 18.09
N GLN A 23 1.08 2.48 17.87
CA GLN A 23 -0.25 2.70 17.28
C GLN A 23 -0.24 3.05 15.78
N HIS A 24 0.80 2.65 15.04
CA HIS A 24 0.72 2.62 13.58
C HIS A 24 -0.17 1.46 13.15
N ALA A 25 -1.05 1.74 12.19
CA ALA A 25 -1.96 0.74 11.65
C ALA A 25 -1.43 0.12 10.36
N GLY A 26 -1.52 -1.20 10.25
CA GLY A 26 -1.23 -1.96 9.04
C GLY A 26 -2.42 -2.80 8.58
N LEU A 27 -2.43 -3.15 7.30
CA LEU A 27 -3.49 -3.95 6.67
C LEU A 27 -2.89 -5.15 5.94
N GLU A 28 -3.33 -6.34 6.35
CA GLU A 28 -3.08 -7.59 5.63
C GLU A 28 -4.38 -8.05 4.98
N LEU A 29 -4.26 -8.58 3.77
CA LEU A 29 -5.36 -9.23 3.06
C LEU A 29 -4.92 -10.64 2.70
N TYR A 30 -5.73 -11.66 2.97
CA TYR A 30 -5.36 -13.05 2.69
C TYR A 30 -6.58 -13.94 2.47
N PRO A 31 -6.47 -15.10 1.80
CA PRO A 31 -7.61 -15.99 1.59
C PRO A 31 -8.16 -16.53 2.91
N THR A 32 -9.47 -16.44 3.13
CA THR A 32 -10.12 -16.87 4.38
C THR A 32 -9.91 -18.36 4.69
N HIS A 33 -9.83 -19.20 3.66
CA HIS A 33 -9.60 -20.64 3.80
C HIS A 33 -8.14 -20.99 4.15
N MET A 34 -7.23 -20.02 4.08
CA MET A 34 -5.81 -20.16 4.36
C MET A 34 -5.37 -19.08 5.36
N PRO A 35 -5.75 -19.18 6.64
CA PRO A 35 -5.43 -18.15 7.62
C PRO A 35 -3.93 -18.01 7.84
N VAL A 36 -3.50 -16.79 8.18
CA VAL A 36 -2.11 -16.48 8.53
C VAL A 36 -1.62 -17.38 9.67
N PRO A 37 -0.41 -17.98 9.56
CA PRO A 37 0.16 -18.82 10.62
C PRO A 37 0.30 -18.06 11.94
N ALA A 38 -0.01 -18.73 13.06
CA ALA A 38 0.11 -18.15 14.40
C ALA A 38 1.54 -17.72 14.74
N TYR A 39 2.54 -18.39 14.18
CA TYR A 39 3.94 -18.02 14.32
C TYR A 39 4.55 -17.79 12.94
N ARG A 40 4.94 -16.54 12.67
CA ARG A 40 5.64 -16.16 11.45
C ARG A 40 7.13 -16.35 11.66
N LYS A 41 7.75 -17.15 10.81
CA LYS A 41 9.20 -17.30 10.76
C LYS A 41 9.82 -16.20 9.88
N LYS A 42 9.50 -14.95 10.22
CA LYS A 42 9.98 -13.74 9.54
C LYS A 42 10.34 -12.67 10.57
N LYS A 43 11.42 -11.93 10.32
CA LYS A 43 11.78 -10.67 10.94
C LYS A 43 11.18 -9.54 10.11
N ALA A 44 9.95 -9.18 10.43
CA ALA A 44 9.17 -8.20 9.70
C ALA A 44 8.58 -7.20 10.67
N LYS A 45 8.81 -5.90 10.41
CA LYS A 45 8.06 -4.82 11.02
C LYS A 45 6.76 -4.59 10.27
N LEU A 46 5.75 -4.11 11.01
CA LEU A 46 4.50 -3.66 10.42
C LEU A 46 4.77 -2.50 9.45
N ASP A 47 4.06 -2.50 8.33
CA ASP A 47 4.11 -1.42 7.35
C ASP A 47 2.76 -0.69 7.35
N GLY A 48 2.82 0.64 7.23
CA GLY A 48 1.64 1.49 7.33
C GLY A 48 0.59 1.20 6.26
N MET A 49 -0.67 1.08 6.68
CA MET A 49 -1.82 0.91 5.78
C MET A 49 -2.11 2.14 4.91
N VAL A 50 -1.51 3.28 5.23
CA VAL A 50 -1.49 4.48 4.39
C VAL A 50 -0.08 5.02 4.29
N GLN A 51 0.40 5.21 3.07
CA GLN A 51 1.66 5.86 2.80
C GLN A 51 1.40 7.33 2.47
N LEU A 52 2.06 8.23 3.20
CA LEU A 52 1.85 9.67 3.13
C LEU A 52 3.21 10.37 3.09
N LYS A 53 3.31 11.43 2.28
CA LYS A 53 4.42 12.38 2.37
C LYS A 53 3.90 13.81 2.28
N LEU A 54 4.09 14.57 3.34
CA LEU A 54 3.91 16.02 3.37
C LEU A 54 5.26 16.72 3.13
N ALA A 55 5.24 17.84 2.42
CA ALA A 55 6.45 18.63 2.18
C ALA A 55 7.03 19.14 3.52
N GLY A 56 8.35 19.07 3.65
CA GLY A 56 9.07 19.42 4.88
C GLY A 56 9.27 18.25 5.84
N ASP A 57 8.48 17.18 5.76
CA ASP A 57 8.71 15.99 6.56
C ASP A 57 9.92 15.21 6.07
N VAL A 58 10.61 14.57 7.02
CA VAL A 58 11.80 13.78 6.74
C VAL A 58 11.47 12.56 5.89
N TYR A 59 12.40 12.18 5.03
CA TYR A 59 12.37 10.89 4.34
C TYR A 59 12.62 9.77 5.34
N ASN A 60 12.18 8.55 4.98
CA ASN A 60 12.73 7.37 5.61
C ASN A 60 14.26 7.39 5.42
N GLY A 61 15.02 6.96 6.43
CA GLY A 61 16.47 6.84 6.32
C GLY A 61 16.86 5.69 5.37
N ALA A 62 17.90 4.94 5.71
CA ALA A 62 18.11 3.61 5.13
C ALA A 62 18.14 3.56 3.58
N TYR A 63 18.73 4.57 2.92
CA TYR A 63 18.79 4.69 1.45
C TYR A 63 17.44 4.92 0.75
N ALA A 64 16.36 5.22 1.46
CA ALA A 64 15.08 5.56 0.85
C ALA A 64 15.08 6.86 0.00
N PRO A 65 15.82 7.95 0.35
CA PRO A 65 15.79 9.19 -0.42
C PRO A 65 16.18 8.98 -1.89
N GLY A 66 15.33 9.43 -2.82
CA GLY A 66 15.48 9.23 -4.26
C GLY A 66 14.96 7.88 -4.79
N ASN A 67 14.62 6.94 -3.90
CA ASN A 67 14.03 5.65 -4.25
C ASN A 67 12.52 5.61 -3.98
N THR A 68 12.09 6.08 -2.81
CA THR A 68 10.69 6.02 -2.35
C THR A 68 10.37 7.13 -1.35
N LEU A 69 9.10 7.54 -1.31
CA LEU A 69 8.54 8.44 -0.29
C LEU A 69 7.80 7.69 0.83
N ARG A 70 7.79 6.35 0.81
CA ARG A 70 7.15 5.50 1.82
C ARG A 70 7.85 5.58 3.18
N ASN A 71 7.08 5.35 4.23
CA ASN A 71 7.54 5.21 5.63
C ASN A 71 8.43 6.36 6.12
N GLY A 72 8.18 7.58 5.64
CA GLY A 72 8.83 8.78 6.13
C GLY A 72 8.11 9.39 7.34
N GLY A 73 8.58 10.55 7.78
CA GLY A 73 8.10 11.19 9.01
C GLY A 73 6.61 11.56 9.02
N SER A 74 5.94 11.62 7.86
CA SER A 74 4.48 11.81 7.80
C SER A 74 3.71 10.54 8.18
N VAL A 75 4.26 9.36 7.87
CA VAL A 75 3.68 8.05 8.26
C VAL A 75 3.99 7.77 9.72
N ASP A 76 5.21 8.05 10.18
CA ASP A 76 5.63 7.86 11.58
C ASP A 76 4.83 8.71 12.59
N GLN A 77 4.18 9.78 12.13
CA GLN A 77 3.33 10.62 12.98
C GLN A 77 1.84 10.25 12.86
N LEU A 78 1.49 9.32 11.97
CA LEU A 78 0.12 8.97 11.66
C LEU A 78 -0.35 7.80 12.53
N HIS A 79 -1.13 8.12 13.55
CA HIS A 79 -1.54 7.14 14.56
C HIS A 79 -3.00 6.74 14.41
N TYR A 80 -3.31 5.49 14.73
CA TYR A 80 -4.68 4.99 14.83
C TYR A 80 -5.51 5.78 15.84
N LYS A 81 -6.77 6.09 15.48
CA LYS A 81 -7.75 6.73 16.37
C LYS A 81 -8.99 5.89 16.59
N SER A 82 -9.60 5.38 15.53
CA SER A 82 -10.81 4.58 15.61
C SER A 82 -11.03 3.77 14.35
N GLN A 83 -11.93 2.79 14.43
CA GLN A 83 -12.42 2.05 13.28
C GLN A 83 -13.92 1.83 13.42
N GLU A 84 -14.65 2.05 12.34
CA GLU A 84 -16.08 1.83 12.27
C GLU A 84 -16.44 1.06 11.00
N THR A 85 -17.66 0.52 10.98
CA THR A 85 -18.21 -0.19 9.84
C THR A 85 -19.54 0.41 9.44
N VAL A 86 -19.73 0.60 8.13
CA VAL A 86 -21.00 0.98 7.54
C VAL A 86 -21.51 -0.23 6.76
N GLU A 87 -22.61 -0.80 7.23
CA GLU A 87 -23.33 -1.86 6.53
C GLU A 87 -24.40 -1.23 5.64
N GLU A 88 -24.32 -1.52 4.36
CA GLU A 88 -25.34 -1.21 3.37
C GLU A 88 -26.07 -2.51 2.98
N ARG A 89 -27.17 -2.39 2.23
CA ARG A 89 -28.01 -3.54 1.88
C ARG A 89 -27.21 -4.70 1.27
N ASP A 90 -26.22 -4.39 0.43
CA ASP A 90 -25.44 -5.35 -0.35
C ASP A 90 -23.93 -5.10 -0.21
N GLY A 91 -23.46 -4.45 0.86
CA GLY A 91 -22.04 -4.13 1.02
C GLY A 91 -21.60 -3.77 2.44
N LEU A 92 -20.30 -3.90 2.70
CA LEU A 92 -19.65 -3.56 3.96
C LEU A 92 -18.49 -2.60 3.68
N THR A 93 -18.51 -1.45 4.32
CA THR A 93 -17.39 -0.49 4.30
C THR A 93 -16.74 -0.44 5.67
N ILE A 94 -15.45 -0.73 5.75
CA ILE A 94 -14.64 -0.55 6.95
C ILE A 94 -13.89 0.78 6.81
N ILE A 95 -14.07 1.66 7.79
CA ILE A 95 -13.45 2.98 7.82
C ILE A 95 -12.49 3.04 9.00
N THR A 96 -11.20 3.17 8.71
CA THR A 96 -10.15 3.37 9.73
C THR A 96 -9.74 4.83 9.75
N HIS A 97 -9.82 5.44 10.92
CA HIS A 97 -9.45 6.83 11.14
C HIS A 97 -8.03 6.89 11.72
N LEU A 98 -7.14 7.57 11.00
CA LEU A 98 -5.77 7.84 11.40
C LEU A 98 -5.56 9.35 11.53
N ARG A 99 -4.67 9.78 12.41
CA ARG A 99 -4.43 11.20 12.65
C ARG A 99 -3.05 11.48 13.21
N ASP A 100 -2.44 12.56 12.73
CA ASP A 100 -1.27 13.17 13.36
C ASP A 100 -1.65 14.32 14.30
N ASP A 101 -0.74 14.67 15.22
CA ASP A 101 -0.97 15.72 16.21
C ASP A 101 -0.93 17.14 15.62
N ARG A 102 -0.50 17.28 14.35
CA ARG A 102 -0.43 18.55 13.62
C ARG A 102 -1.77 18.91 12.96
N GLY A 103 -2.72 17.97 12.94
CA GLY A 103 -4.04 18.16 12.36
C GLY A 103 -4.19 17.58 10.94
N CYS A 104 -3.32 16.65 10.53
CA CYS A 104 -3.55 15.83 9.35
C CYS A 104 -4.42 14.62 9.75
N GLY A 105 -5.65 14.58 9.27
CA GLY A 105 -6.55 13.44 9.45
C GLY A 105 -6.63 12.60 8.17
N ILE A 106 -6.66 11.28 8.31
CA ILE A 106 -6.87 10.34 7.21
C ILE A 106 -8.02 9.41 7.56
N ARG A 107 -8.94 9.22 6.60
CA ARG A 107 -9.88 8.12 6.59
C ARG A 107 -9.46 7.13 5.51
N HIS A 108 -9.15 5.92 5.92
CA HIS A 108 -8.93 4.80 5.02
C HIS A 108 -10.23 4.03 4.86
N PHE A 109 -10.61 3.74 3.62
CA PHE A 109 -11.81 3.00 3.28
C PHE A 109 -11.45 1.65 2.66
N LEU A 110 -12.09 0.59 3.15
CA LEU A 110 -12.08 -0.73 2.55
C LEU A 110 -13.54 -1.14 2.30
N HIS A 111 -13.96 -1.16 1.05
CA HIS A 111 -15.33 -1.49 0.67
C HIS A 111 -15.40 -2.86 0.00
N TRP A 112 -16.36 -3.67 0.44
CA TRP A 112 -16.68 -4.96 -0.17
C TRP A 112 -18.15 -5.01 -0.54
N GLU A 113 -18.43 -5.33 -1.79
CA GLU A 113 -19.79 -5.64 -2.26
C GLU A 113 -20.06 -7.14 -2.12
N GLN A 114 -21.22 -7.51 -1.60
CA GLN A 114 -21.54 -8.90 -1.33
C GLN A 114 -21.47 -9.76 -2.61
N GLY A 115 -20.70 -10.85 -2.52
CA GLY A 115 -20.51 -11.78 -3.63
C GLY A 115 -19.39 -11.40 -4.61
N MET A 116 -18.73 -10.25 -4.42
CA MET A 116 -17.56 -9.88 -5.21
C MET A 116 -16.28 -10.53 -4.64
N PRO A 117 -15.38 -11.04 -5.51
CA PRO A 117 -14.10 -11.63 -5.10
C PRO A 117 -12.97 -10.59 -5.00
N TRP A 118 -13.33 -9.33 -4.75
CA TRP A 118 -12.40 -8.20 -4.65
C TRP A 118 -12.97 -7.15 -3.71
N VAL A 119 -12.10 -6.24 -3.25
CA VAL A 119 -12.41 -5.10 -2.40
C VAL A 119 -11.93 -3.82 -3.08
N ARG A 120 -12.58 -2.69 -2.81
CA ARG A 120 -12.09 -1.37 -3.21
C ARG A 120 -11.41 -0.68 -2.05
N MET A 121 -10.29 -0.02 -2.31
CA MET A 121 -9.57 0.80 -1.33
C MET A 121 -9.37 2.22 -1.83
N TRP A 122 -9.53 3.18 -0.93
CA TRP A 122 -9.12 4.57 -1.14
C TRP A 122 -8.90 5.27 0.20
N ASN A 123 -8.27 6.44 0.14
CA ASN A 123 -8.01 7.28 1.29
C ASN A 123 -8.56 8.69 1.07
N GLU A 124 -9.02 9.28 2.16
CA GLU A 124 -9.37 10.70 2.23
C GLU A 124 -8.53 11.38 3.28
N LEU A 125 -7.73 12.34 2.83
CA LEU A 125 -7.00 13.24 3.70
C LEU A 125 -7.86 14.47 4.00
N THR A 126 -7.85 14.92 5.25
CA THR A 126 -8.41 16.19 5.71
C THR A 126 -7.35 17.00 6.43
N ASN A 127 -7.25 18.29 6.10
CA ASN A 127 -6.40 19.22 6.83
C ASN A 127 -7.23 19.93 7.91
N GLU A 128 -7.11 19.46 9.15
CA GLU A 128 -7.73 20.05 10.34
C GLU A 128 -6.81 21.08 11.03
N SER A 129 -5.64 21.37 10.46
CA SER A 129 -4.72 22.38 10.97
C SER A 129 -5.15 23.80 10.55
N ARG A 130 -4.41 24.81 11.03
CA ARG A 130 -4.62 26.22 10.65
C ARG A 130 -3.78 26.65 9.45
N GLU A 131 -2.85 25.81 9.02
CA GLU A 131 -1.90 26.12 7.94
C GLU A 131 -2.24 25.30 6.70
N THR A 132 -1.80 25.77 5.52
CA THR A 132 -1.91 24.95 4.31
C THR A 132 -0.86 23.86 4.34
N ILE A 133 -1.28 22.60 4.17
CA ILE A 133 -0.34 21.49 3.99
C ILE A 133 -0.05 21.28 2.51
N LEU A 134 1.18 20.86 2.22
CA LEU A 134 1.63 20.52 0.88
C LEU A 134 1.77 19.01 0.79
N LEU A 135 0.87 18.37 0.06
CA LEU A 135 0.84 16.93 -0.15
C LEU A 135 1.73 16.54 -1.34
N GLU A 136 2.77 15.75 -1.07
CA GLU A 136 3.72 15.23 -2.06
C GLU A 136 3.38 13.80 -2.49
N MET A 137 2.77 13.00 -1.60
CA MET A 137 2.33 11.64 -1.87
C MET A 137 1.19 11.25 -0.92
N ILE A 138 0.19 10.55 -1.44
CA ILE A 138 -0.72 9.71 -0.66
C ILE A 138 -1.06 8.47 -1.49
N SER A 139 -0.93 7.28 -0.92
CA SER A 139 -1.31 6.02 -1.59
C SER A 139 -2.83 5.83 -1.62
N SER A 140 -3.37 5.23 -2.67
CA SER A 140 -4.73 4.69 -2.71
C SER A 140 -4.88 3.43 -1.87
N PHE A 141 -3.87 2.55 -1.92
CA PHE A 141 -3.79 1.33 -1.13
C PHE A 141 -2.37 1.12 -0.59
N SER A 142 -2.26 0.43 0.54
CA SER A 142 -1.01 -0.13 1.05
C SER A 142 -1.31 -1.44 1.78
N LEU A 143 -0.67 -2.52 1.35
CA LEU A 143 -0.76 -3.84 1.96
C LEU A 143 0.59 -4.25 2.51
N THR A 144 0.57 -4.79 3.72
CA THR A 144 1.75 -5.35 4.39
C THR A 144 1.67 -6.87 4.45
N GLY A 145 2.78 -7.53 4.76
CA GLY A 145 2.78 -8.96 5.06
C GLY A 145 2.48 -9.84 3.85
N ILE A 146 2.84 -9.41 2.63
CA ILE A 146 2.65 -10.25 1.43
C ILE A 146 3.34 -11.59 1.63
N SER A 147 2.58 -12.66 1.37
CA SER A 147 2.98 -14.03 1.61
C SER A 147 3.39 -14.32 3.08
N PRO A 148 2.42 -14.32 4.02
CA PRO A 148 2.69 -14.61 5.42
C PRO A 148 3.01 -16.10 5.69
N TYR A 149 2.92 -16.95 4.66
CA TYR A 149 3.11 -18.41 4.73
C TYR A 149 4.55 -18.87 4.51
N LEU A 150 5.36 -18.01 3.90
CA LEU A 150 6.76 -18.31 3.60
C LEU A 150 7.66 -17.90 4.77
N GLU A 151 8.81 -18.55 4.87
CA GLU A 151 9.82 -18.26 5.90
C GLU A 151 10.87 -17.30 5.33
N GLY A 152 11.49 -16.50 6.20
CA GLY A 152 12.56 -15.58 5.83
C GLY A 152 12.16 -14.56 4.76
N ASP A 153 13.12 -14.21 3.91
CA ASP A 153 12.99 -13.28 2.79
C ASP A 153 12.20 -13.83 1.58
N CYS A 154 11.70 -15.06 1.67
CA CYS A 154 10.94 -15.72 0.60
C CYS A 154 11.74 -15.95 -0.69
N HIS A 155 13.06 -16.15 -0.58
CA HIS A 155 13.95 -16.35 -1.71
C HIS A 155 13.41 -17.38 -2.74
N ASP A 156 13.41 -17.00 -4.01
CA ASP A 156 12.95 -17.76 -5.17
C ASP A 156 11.45 -18.15 -5.14
N GLN A 157 10.66 -17.67 -4.18
CA GLN A 157 9.25 -18.09 -4.04
C GLN A 157 8.23 -17.05 -4.46
N ILE A 158 8.61 -15.77 -4.54
CA ILE A 158 7.70 -14.69 -4.92
C ILE A 158 7.90 -14.32 -6.39
N GLN A 159 6.81 -14.13 -7.12
CA GLN A 159 6.82 -13.53 -8.45
C GLN A 159 6.03 -12.22 -8.45
N VAL A 160 6.48 -11.29 -9.28
CA VAL A 160 5.87 -9.99 -9.53
C VAL A 160 5.36 -9.98 -10.96
N HIS A 161 4.06 -9.86 -11.13
CA HIS A 161 3.39 -9.81 -12.42
C HIS A 161 2.92 -8.39 -12.71
N ARG A 162 3.30 -7.89 -13.89
CA ARG A 162 2.90 -6.58 -14.41
C ARG A 162 2.42 -6.77 -15.85
N LEU A 163 1.51 -5.90 -16.29
CA LEU A 163 1.06 -5.90 -17.68
C LEU A 163 1.73 -4.74 -18.41
N MET A 164 2.59 -5.06 -19.38
CA MET A 164 3.25 -4.10 -20.24
C MET A 164 2.31 -3.64 -21.36
N SER A 165 2.54 -2.42 -21.82
CA SER A 165 1.74 -1.83 -22.88
C SER A 165 2.55 -0.81 -23.68
N ARG A 166 2.44 -0.88 -25.00
CA ARG A 166 2.76 0.20 -25.92
C ARG A 166 1.71 0.19 -27.01
N TRP A 167 1.59 1.30 -27.73
CA TRP A 167 0.73 1.36 -28.90
C TRP A 167 1.03 0.19 -29.85
N SER A 168 -0.01 -0.58 -30.17
CA SER A 168 0.02 -1.80 -30.99
C SER A 168 0.73 -3.01 -30.36
N GLN A 169 1.02 -2.99 -29.06
CA GLN A 169 1.64 -4.07 -28.27
C GLN A 169 1.10 -4.09 -26.83
N GLU A 170 -0.22 -3.99 -26.67
CA GLU A 170 -0.90 -3.91 -25.38
C GLU A 170 -1.03 -5.28 -24.69
N GLY A 171 -0.90 -5.32 -23.37
CA GLY A 171 -1.32 -6.44 -22.53
C GLY A 171 -0.30 -7.58 -22.43
N THR A 172 0.98 -7.31 -22.67
CA THR A 172 2.03 -8.32 -22.53
C THR A 172 2.34 -8.56 -21.05
N LEU A 173 2.14 -9.79 -20.58
CA LEU A 173 2.48 -10.16 -19.20
C LEU A 173 4.00 -10.19 -19.02
N LEU A 174 4.49 -9.37 -18.10
CA LEU A 174 5.86 -9.42 -17.60
C LEU A 174 5.83 -10.06 -16.21
N THR A 175 6.57 -11.15 -16.05
CA THR A 175 6.75 -11.84 -14.76
C THR A 175 8.22 -11.80 -14.41
N GLN A 176 8.53 -11.33 -13.20
CA GLN A 176 9.89 -11.29 -12.68
C GLN A 176 9.92 -11.77 -11.24
N SER A 177 11.03 -12.37 -10.81
CA SER A 177 11.24 -12.68 -9.40
C SER A 177 11.62 -11.44 -8.59
N MET A 178 11.55 -11.53 -7.25
CA MET A 178 12.02 -10.45 -6.37
C MET A 178 13.53 -10.20 -6.57
N GLU A 179 14.29 -11.26 -6.81
CA GLU A 179 15.74 -11.26 -7.02
C GLU A 179 16.13 -10.60 -8.34
N GLU A 180 15.38 -10.84 -9.43
CA GLU A 180 15.57 -10.14 -10.71
C GLU A 180 15.33 -8.63 -10.59
N LEU A 181 14.46 -8.23 -9.66
CA LEU A 181 14.21 -6.83 -9.29
C LEU A 181 15.21 -6.31 -8.24
N GLN A 182 16.17 -7.14 -7.81
CA GLN A 182 17.14 -6.83 -6.76
C GLN A 182 16.48 -6.39 -5.44
N LEU A 183 15.38 -7.05 -5.09
CA LEU A 183 14.63 -6.85 -3.84
C LEU A 183 14.98 -7.90 -2.78
N ASP A 184 16.17 -8.48 -2.84
CA ASP A 184 16.71 -9.28 -1.73
C ASP A 184 16.87 -8.42 -0.47
N THR A 185 16.53 -9.01 0.68
CA THR A 185 16.73 -8.35 1.98
C THR A 185 18.22 -8.06 2.19
N SER A 186 18.55 -6.86 2.67
CA SER A 186 19.94 -6.54 2.99
C SER A 186 20.45 -7.39 4.17
N TRP A 187 21.75 -7.66 4.21
CA TRP A 187 22.37 -8.48 5.26
C TRP A 187 22.10 -7.96 6.69
N ASN A 188 21.88 -6.66 6.85
CA ASN A 188 21.55 -6.01 8.12
C ASN A 188 20.06 -5.70 8.31
N MET A 189 19.21 -5.84 7.27
CA MET A 189 17.79 -5.46 7.30
C MET A 189 17.54 -3.97 7.61
N GLU A 190 18.47 -3.10 7.18
CA GLU A 190 18.38 -1.65 7.39
C GLU A 190 18.58 -0.86 6.08
N SER A 191 18.45 -1.50 4.93
CA SER A 191 18.55 -0.81 3.63
C SER A 191 17.28 -1.04 2.83
N VAL A 192 16.59 0.06 2.54
CA VAL A 192 15.39 0.08 1.72
C VAL A 192 15.71 -0.38 0.31
N ARG A 193 14.87 -1.27 -0.19
CA ARG A 193 14.82 -1.79 -1.55
C ARG A 193 13.41 -1.55 -2.05
N CYS A 194 13.28 -0.89 -3.20
CA CYS A 194 11.99 -0.60 -3.79
C CYS A 194 12.07 -0.74 -5.30
N GLU A 195 11.10 -1.44 -5.88
CA GLU A 195 10.80 -1.38 -7.31
C GLU A 195 9.59 -0.48 -7.49
N ARG A 196 9.83 0.73 -8.00
CA ARG A 196 8.79 1.72 -8.32
C ARG A 196 8.54 1.72 -9.83
N PHE A 197 7.30 1.52 -10.22
CA PHE A 197 6.88 1.58 -11.61
C PHE A 197 5.54 2.30 -11.76
N GLY A 198 5.23 2.72 -12.97
CA GLY A 198 4.02 3.49 -13.20
C GLY A 198 4.00 4.12 -14.57
N GLN A 199 3.14 5.12 -14.70
CA GLN A 199 3.00 5.89 -15.93
C GLN A 199 2.79 7.37 -15.63
N VAL A 200 3.44 8.23 -16.43
CA VAL A 200 3.31 9.70 -16.32
C VAL A 200 2.60 10.26 -17.54
N GLY A 201 1.63 11.15 -17.31
CA GLY A 201 0.86 11.83 -18.33
C GLY A 201 -0.57 11.31 -18.48
N SER A 202 -1.25 11.72 -19.56
CA SER A 202 -2.66 11.42 -19.83
C SER A 202 -2.89 10.11 -20.59
N LEU A 203 -1.83 9.37 -20.91
CA LEU A 203 -1.91 8.04 -21.52
C LEU A 203 -1.57 7.01 -20.44
N PRO A 204 -2.53 6.58 -19.60
CA PRO A 204 -2.27 5.79 -18.39
C PRO A 204 -1.75 4.38 -18.67
N VAL A 205 -1.81 3.93 -19.94
CA VAL A 205 -1.38 2.60 -20.38
C VAL A 205 -0.24 2.65 -21.42
N ASN A 206 0.63 3.67 -21.38
CA ASN A 206 1.76 3.81 -22.30
C ASN A 206 3.11 3.48 -21.63
N HIS A 207 3.18 2.27 -21.04
CA HIS A 207 4.37 1.47 -20.73
C HIS A 207 3.91 0.26 -19.91
N TYR A 208 3.07 0.53 -18.91
CA TYR A 208 2.44 -0.42 -18.01
C TYR A 208 0.93 -0.16 -17.96
N PHE A 209 0.12 -1.18 -17.74
CA PHE A 209 -1.22 -1.02 -17.18
C PHE A 209 -1.12 -0.73 -15.68
N PRO A 210 -2.10 -0.04 -15.09
CA PRO A 210 -2.21 0.19 -13.64
C PRO A 210 -2.57 -1.10 -12.88
N PHE A 211 -1.71 -2.11 -12.98
CA PHE A 211 -1.92 -3.46 -12.48
C PHE A 211 -0.64 -4.02 -11.86
N LEU A 212 -0.78 -4.68 -10.73
CA LEU A 212 0.24 -5.46 -10.05
C LEU A 212 -0.39 -6.73 -9.51
N ALA A 213 0.29 -7.86 -9.67
CA ALA A 213 0.00 -9.05 -8.88
C ALA A 213 1.28 -9.63 -8.27
N MET A 214 1.22 -9.97 -6.99
CA MET A 214 2.25 -10.73 -6.28
C MET A 214 1.80 -12.18 -6.17
N GLU A 215 2.64 -13.14 -6.55
CA GLU A 215 2.38 -14.58 -6.46
C GLU A 215 3.29 -15.22 -5.43
N ASP A 216 2.71 -15.94 -4.47
CA ASP A 216 3.41 -16.97 -3.71
C ASP A 216 3.31 -18.30 -4.47
N LYS A 217 4.41 -18.70 -5.13
CA LYS A 217 4.45 -19.90 -5.97
C LYS A 217 4.21 -21.19 -5.20
N LYS A 218 4.63 -21.24 -3.93
CA LYS A 218 4.57 -22.46 -3.11
C LYS A 218 3.15 -22.71 -2.62
N ASN A 219 2.47 -21.64 -2.20
CA ASN A 219 1.14 -21.72 -1.62
C ASN A 219 0.03 -21.43 -2.63
N HIS A 220 0.38 -21.01 -3.85
CA HIS A 220 -0.54 -20.66 -4.94
C HIS A 220 -1.53 -19.55 -4.54
N VAL A 221 -1.02 -18.51 -3.86
CA VAL A 221 -1.79 -17.34 -3.43
C VAL A 221 -1.37 -16.11 -4.21
N PHE A 222 -2.36 -15.33 -4.64
CA PHE A 222 -2.15 -14.10 -5.41
C PHE A 222 -2.72 -12.90 -4.66
N TRP A 223 -1.97 -11.80 -4.69
CA TRP A 223 -2.43 -10.47 -4.28
C TRP A 223 -2.42 -9.57 -5.50
N GLY A 224 -3.58 -9.35 -6.09
CA GLY A 224 -3.76 -8.50 -7.27
C GLY A 224 -4.36 -7.16 -6.90
N VAL A 225 -3.96 -6.11 -7.62
CA VAL A 225 -4.52 -4.76 -7.49
C VAL A 225 -4.59 -4.10 -8.86
N GLN A 226 -5.65 -3.34 -9.09
CA GLN A 226 -5.84 -2.57 -10.31
C GLN A 226 -6.31 -1.15 -9.96
N LEU A 227 -5.52 -0.13 -10.31
CA LEU A 227 -5.90 1.25 -10.01
C LEU A 227 -6.87 1.80 -11.07
N ALA A 228 -8.00 2.34 -10.63
CA ALA A 228 -9.01 2.97 -11.49
C ALA A 228 -8.67 4.45 -11.77
N HIS A 229 -7.55 4.71 -12.46
CA HIS A 229 -7.09 6.08 -12.72
C HIS A 229 -6.67 6.34 -14.18
N GLY A 230 -7.13 7.47 -14.73
CA GLY A 230 -6.92 7.87 -16.12
C GLY A 230 -5.75 8.83 -16.37
N ALA A 231 -4.90 9.08 -15.37
CA ALA A 231 -3.75 9.97 -15.48
C ALA A 231 -2.50 9.36 -14.83
N SER A 232 -1.51 10.18 -14.44
CA SER A 232 -0.27 9.69 -13.86
C SER A 232 -0.51 8.85 -12.60
N TRP A 233 0.07 7.66 -12.56
CA TRP A 233 -0.05 6.73 -11.44
C TRP A 233 1.27 6.02 -11.18
N GLN A 234 1.43 5.48 -9.98
CA GLN A 234 2.56 4.61 -9.64
C GLN A 234 2.16 3.50 -8.67
N MET A 235 2.94 2.43 -8.67
CA MET A 235 2.90 1.36 -7.70
C MET A 235 4.34 1.02 -7.27
N GLU A 236 4.48 0.51 -6.06
CA GLU A 236 5.75 0.18 -5.44
C GLU A 236 5.68 -1.20 -4.79
N VAL A 237 6.68 -2.03 -5.06
CA VAL A 237 7.01 -3.20 -4.24
C VAL A 237 8.15 -2.78 -3.32
N TYR A 238 7.90 -2.79 -2.01
CA TYR A 238 8.78 -2.25 -1.00
C TYR A 238 9.29 -3.33 -0.04
N ARG A 239 10.56 -3.21 0.34
CA ARG A 239 11.20 -4.07 1.33
C ARG A 239 12.31 -3.32 2.08
N ILE A 240 12.47 -3.64 3.35
CA ILE A 240 13.62 -3.21 4.18
C ILE A 240 14.15 -4.38 5.02
N ASP A 241 13.23 -5.23 5.50
CA ASP A 241 13.49 -6.46 6.26
C ASP A 241 12.91 -7.69 5.52
N GLU A 242 12.45 -8.72 6.22
CA GLU A 242 11.84 -9.91 5.58
C GLU A 242 10.37 -9.68 5.17
N ASN A 243 9.80 -8.52 5.49
CA ASN A 243 8.49 -8.12 5.00
C ASN A 243 8.51 -7.83 3.49
N ILE A 244 7.35 -7.98 2.86
CA ILE A 244 7.08 -7.46 1.52
C ILE A 244 5.80 -6.64 1.64
N ALA A 245 5.90 -5.37 1.29
CA ALA A 245 4.76 -4.48 1.25
C ALA A 245 4.55 -3.97 -0.18
N VAL A 246 3.29 -3.70 -0.52
CA VAL A 246 2.92 -3.12 -1.81
C VAL A 246 2.01 -1.93 -1.60
N SER A 247 2.20 -0.87 -2.38
CA SER A 247 1.27 0.26 -2.42
C SER A 247 1.18 0.85 -3.80
N GLY A 248 0.18 1.69 -4.02
CA GLY A 248 0.09 2.49 -5.21
C GLY A 248 -1.03 3.50 -5.15
N GLY A 249 -1.14 4.28 -6.21
CA GLY A 249 -2.10 5.36 -6.33
C GLY A 249 -1.65 6.35 -7.39
N LEU A 250 -1.92 7.64 -7.15
CA LEU A 250 -1.39 8.72 -7.97
C LEU A 250 0.14 8.68 -7.97
N ALA A 251 0.74 9.07 -9.10
CA ALA A 251 2.17 9.31 -9.16
C ALA A 251 2.57 10.34 -8.10
N ASP A 252 3.74 10.27 -7.48
CA ASP A 252 4.17 11.15 -6.40
C ASP A 252 4.95 12.38 -6.90
N ARG A 253 5.48 13.19 -5.98
CA ARG A 253 6.28 14.38 -6.32
C ARG A 253 7.59 14.06 -7.05
N GLU A 254 8.23 12.93 -6.77
CA GLU A 254 9.51 12.53 -7.36
C GLU A 254 9.34 11.86 -8.72
N PHE A 255 8.21 11.20 -8.95
CA PHE A 255 7.89 10.47 -10.19
C PHE A 255 7.00 11.30 -11.13
N GLY A 256 5.87 11.78 -10.64
CA GLY A 256 4.86 12.50 -11.43
C GLY A 256 4.96 14.02 -11.39
N HIS A 257 5.87 14.58 -10.57
CA HIS A 257 6.07 16.01 -10.39
C HIS A 257 4.84 16.82 -9.95
N TRP A 258 3.86 16.18 -9.30
CA TRP A 258 2.72 16.89 -8.72
C TRP A 258 2.96 17.23 -7.23
N MET A 259 2.23 18.23 -6.75
CA MET A 259 2.11 18.57 -5.33
C MET A 259 0.75 19.25 -5.15
N LYS A 260 0.01 18.89 -4.09
CA LYS A 260 -1.30 19.46 -3.83
C LYS A 260 -1.31 20.30 -2.57
N GLN A 261 -1.78 21.53 -2.72
CA GLN A 261 -2.10 22.38 -1.58
C GLN A 261 -3.47 21.98 -1.03
N VAL A 262 -3.51 21.67 0.27
CA VAL A 262 -4.75 21.43 0.99
C VAL A 262 -4.84 22.48 2.10
N GLY A 263 -5.70 23.48 1.90
CA GLY A 263 -5.89 24.55 2.88
C GLY A 263 -6.62 24.07 4.15
N PRO A 264 -6.72 24.90 5.19
CA PRO A 264 -7.47 24.59 6.41
C PRO A 264 -8.91 24.18 6.12
N GLY A 265 -9.36 23.05 6.68
CA GLY A 265 -10.66 22.43 6.42
C GLY A 265 -10.80 21.78 5.05
N GLY A 266 -9.76 21.82 4.21
CA GLY A 266 -9.74 21.19 2.89
C GLY A 266 -9.55 19.68 2.98
N HIS A 267 -9.92 19.00 1.89
CA HIS A 267 -9.79 17.54 1.76
C HIS A 267 -9.16 17.15 0.42
N PHE A 268 -8.63 15.93 0.38
CA PHE A 268 -8.13 15.29 -0.82
C PHE A 268 -8.47 13.79 -0.82
N THR A 269 -9.10 13.30 -1.87
CA THR A 269 -9.49 11.88 -2.03
C THR A 269 -8.64 11.22 -3.10
N THR A 270 -8.07 10.06 -2.78
CA THR A 270 -7.31 9.26 -3.75
C THR A 270 -8.25 8.52 -4.71
N PRO A 271 -7.79 8.15 -5.92
CA PRO A 271 -8.52 7.21 -6.76
C PRO A 271 -8.73 5.87 -6.05
N GLU A 272 -9.78 5.14 -6.44
CA GLU A 272 -10.02 3.77 -5.99
C GLU A 272 -9.05 2.78 -6.66
N SER A 273 -8.67 1.74 -5.91
CA SER A 273 -7.89 0.58 -6.35
C SER A 273 -8.57 -0.73 -5.99
#